data_AF-X0XXQ9-F1
#
_entry.id   AF-X0XXQ9-F1
#
_cell.length_a   1.000
_cell.length_b   1.000
_cell.length_c   1.000
_cell.angle_alpha   90.00
_cell.angle_beta   90.00
_cell.angle_gamma   90.00
#
_symmetry.space_group_name_H-M   'P 1'
#
loop_
_entity.id
_entity.type
_entity.pdbx_description
1 polymer ?
#
loop_
_entity_poly.entity_id
_entity_poly.type
_entity_poly.pdbx_seq_one_letter_code
_entity_poly.pdbx_strand_id
1 'polypeptide(L)'
;RLKGRKLTQDTSGGDMRIAIVPHFEQLRVLVNPNGKVIPEARSPSLSTLYAPWPDAREKGFTEIDVEGDTLRALLAEVGARYKQANVDFEPICPITNDLKFDYDVFVNGKNYVLLTHGLEAKLRGGDEVKILADTVGHC
;
A
#
# COMPACT_ATOMS: atom_id res chain seq x y z
N ARG A 1 -30.23 22.28 -8.58
CA ARG A 1 -29.08 22.48 -9.50
C ARG A 1 -27.81 22.04 -8.76
N LEU A 2 -27.47 20.74 -8.83
CA LEU A 2 -26.22 20.22 -8.27
C LEU A 2 -25.16 20.28 -9.38
N LYS A 3 -24.19 21.18 -9.24
CA LYS A 3 -23.00 21.19 -10.10
C LYS A 3 -22.16 19.97 -9.73
N GLY A 4 -22.14 18.97 -10.59
CA GLY A 4 -21.16 17.89 -10.53
C GLY A 4 -19.76 18.49 -10.66
N ARG A 5 -18.94 18.33 -9.62
CA ARG A 5 -17.51 18.60 -9.71
C ARG A 5 -16.91 17.53 -10.60
N LYS A 6 -16.60 17.93 -11.84
CA LYS A 6 -15.70 17.21 -12.73
C LYS A 6 -14.32 17.30 -12.08
N LEU A 7 -13.84 16.21 -11.48
CA LEU A 7 -12.43 16.11 -11.10
C LEU A 7 -11.63 16.16 -12.39
N THR A 8 -10.97 17.27 -12.63
CA THR A 8 -9.96 17.42 -13.67
C THR A 8 -8.76 16.59 -13.26
N GLN A 9 -8.55 15.49 -13.99
CA GLN A 9 -7.24 14.87 -14.10
C GLN A 9 -6.31 15.90 -14.73
N ASP A 10 -5.33 16.35 -13.95
CA ASP A 10 -4.14 17.01 -14.48
C ASP A 10 -2.95 16.11 -14.15
N THR A 11 -2.65 15.21 -15.08
CA THR A 11 -1.51 14.29 -15.02
C THR A 11 -0.28 15.00 -15.59
N SER A 12 0.58 15.52 -14.72
CA SER A 12 1.96 15.88 -15.07
C SER A 12 2.90 15.71 -13.88
N GLY A 13 3.03 14.45 -13.48
CA GLY A 13 3.85 13.91 -12.39
C GLY A 13 3.37 12.47 -12.22
N GLY A 14 4.26 11.51 -12.02
CA GLY A 14 3.91 10.07 -11.98
C GLY A 14 3.05 9.66 -10.78
N ASP A 15 2.21 10.53 -10.24
CA ASP A 15 1.59 10.36 -8.94
C ASP A 15 0.41 9.38 -9.00
N MET A 16 0.22 8.61 -7.93
CA MET A 16 -0.86 7.63 -7.84
C MET A 16 -1.59 7.75 -6.51
N ARG A 17 -2.91 7.63 -6.58
CA ARG A 17 -3.76 7.47 -5.40
C ARG A 17 -3.83 6.00 -5.05
N ILE A 18 -3.54 5.65 -3.81
CA ILE A 18 -3.66 4.28 -3.32
C ILE A 18 -4.75 4.17 -2.26
N ALA A 19 -5.41 3.02 -2.19
CA ALA A 19 -6.28 2.66 -1.08
C ALA A 19 -5.66 1.50 -0.30
N ILE A 20 -5.31 1.77 0.96
CA ILE A 20 -4.76 0.81 1.90
C ILE A 20 -5.93 0.16 2.64
N VAL A 21 -6.11 -1.13 2.42
CA VAL A 21 -7.12 -1.97 3.07
C VAL A 21 -6.41 -2.85 4.10
N PRO A 22 -6.53 -2.54 5.41
CA PRO A 22 -5.93 -3.38 6.44
C PRO A 22 -6.58 -4.77 6.43
N HIS A 23 -5.77 -5.83 6.39
CA HIS A 23 -6.23 -7.21 6.52
C HIS A 23 -5.40 -7.94 7.60
N PHE A 24 -5.89 -9.10 8.07
CA PHE A 24 -5.34 -9.80 9.23
C PHE A 24 -3.89 -10.28 9.01
N GLU A 25 -3.61 -10.92 7.88
CA GLU A 25 -2.29 -11.54 7.59
C GLU A 25 -1.49 -10.81 6.51
N GLN A 26 -2.09 -9.79 5.90
CA GLN A 26 -1.51 -9.08 4.76
C GLN A 26 -1.99 -7.64 4.74
N LEU A 27 -1.20 -6.75 4.16
CA LEU A 27 -1.67 -5.44 3.71
C LEU A 27 -2.09 -5.54 2.26
N ARG A 28 -3.31 -5.12 1.94
CA ARG A 28 -3.78 -5.02 0.56
C ARG A 28 -3.85 -3.56 0.16
N VAL A 29 -3.20 -3.22 -0.95
CA VAL A 29 -3.13 -1.86 -1.47
C VAL A 29 -3.64 -1.87 -2.91
N LEU A 30 -4.65 -1.03 -3.19
CA LEU A 30 -5.21 -0.86 -4.53
C LEU A 30 -4.69 0.42 -5.15
N VAL A 31 -4.13 0.35 -6.36
CA VAL A 31 -3.58 1.49 -7.10
C VAL A 31 -4.65 2.10 -8.00
N ASN A 32 -4.87 3.41 -7.88
CA ASN A 32 -5.89 4.20 -8.57
C ASN A 32 -7.21 3.41 -8.76
N PRO A 33 -7.88 2.99 -7.67
CA PRO A 33 -9.04 2.11 -7.76
C PRO A 33 -10.18 2.79 -8.53
N ASN A 34 -10.54 2.22 -9.67
CA ASN A 34 -11.66 2.67 -10.50
C ASN A 34 -12.99 2.10 -9.95
N GLY A 35 -13.42 2.51 -8.76
CA GLY A 35 -14.68 2.06 -8.18
C GLY A 35 -14.76 2.15 -6.66
N LYS A 36 -15.78 1.50 -6.09
CA LYS A 36 -15.96 1.43 -4.65
C LYS A 36 -14.96 0.42 -4.07
N VAL A 37 -14.02 0.89 -3.25
CA VAL A 37 -13.18 0.02 -2.42
C VAL A 37 -14.09 -0.73 -1.46
N ILE A 38 -14.08 -2.06 -1.54
CA ILE A 38 -14.87 -2.91 -0.66
C ILE A 38 -14.00 -3.26 0.54
N PRO A 39 -14.28 -2.72 1.74
CA PRO A 39 -13.59 -3.16 2.93
C PRO A 39 -13.92 -4.63 3.17
N GLU A 40 -12.89 -5.46 3.32
CA GLU A 40 -13.07 -6.85 3.74
C GLU A 40 -13.52 -6.88 5.21
N ALA A 41 -14.23 -7.95 5.60
CA ALA A 41 -14.79 -8.07 6.94
C ALA A 41 -13.69 -7.89 8.00
N ARG A 42 -13.90 -7.00 8.96
CA ARG A 42 -12.97 -6.82 10.09
C ARG A 42 -12.84 -8.15 10.81
N SER A 43 -11.66 -8.76 10.74
CA SER A 43 -11.33 -9.84 11.65
C SER A 43 -11.30 -9.27 13.08
N PRO A 44 -11.88 -9.95 14.09
CA PRO A 44 -11.86 -9.51 15.48
C PRO A 44 -10.45 -9.50 16.11
N SER A 45 -9.44 -10.05 15.44
CA SER A 45 -8.03 -10.03 15.83
C SER A 45 -7.26 -8.90 15.14
N LEU A 46 -6.61 -8.05 15.92
CA LEU A 46 -5.73 -6.97 15.42
C LEU A 46 -4.45 -7.58 14.83
N SER A 47 -4.26 -7.43 13.51
CA SER A 47 -2.98 -7.71 12.84
C SER A 47 -1.86 -6.83 13.39
N THR A 48 -0.60 -7.28 13.33
CA THR A 48 0.58 -6.43 13.52
C THR A 48 0.67 -5.30 12.48
N LEU A 49 0.07 -5.50 11.31
CA LEU A 49 -0.04 -4.50 10.24
C LEU A 49 -1.31 -3.63 10.36
N TYR A 50 -2.04 -3.70 11.48
CA TYR A 50 -3.16 -2.80 11.71
C TYR A 50 -2.66 -1.41 12.11
N ALA A 51 -2.95 -0.40 11.28
CA ALA A 51 -2.75 0.99 11.63
C ALA A 51 -4.06 1.63 12.15
N PRO A 52 -4.04 2.32 13.31
CA PRO A 52 -5.23 2.92 13.94
C PRO A 52 -5.69 4.22 13.26
N TRP A 53 -5.65 4.33 11.94
CA TRP A 53 -6.08 5.53 11.25
C TRP A 53 -7.60 5.76 11.41
N PRO A 54 -8.05 7.00 11.70
CA PRO A 54 -9.47 7.31 11.85
C PRO A 54 -10.31 6.89 10.63
N ASP A 55 -9.83 7.18 9.42
CA ASP A 55 -10.53 6.80 8.18
C ASP A 55 -10.68 5.28 8.03
N ALA A 56 -9.64 4.49 8.36
CA ALA A 56 -9.73 3.03 8.34
C ALA A 56 -10.73 2.50 9.39
N ARG A 57 -10.88 3.18 10.54
CA ARG A 57 -11.88 2.85 11.57
C ARG A 57 -13.31 3.18 11.18
N GLU A 58 -13.55 4.07 10.23
CA GLU A 58 -14.90 4.41 9.77
C GLU A 58 -15.25 3.69 8.46
N LYS A 59 -14.33 3.70 7.49
CA LYS A 59 -14.55 3.23 6.12
C LYS A 59 -14.01 1.82 5.86
N GLY A 60 -13.12 1.34 6.72
CA GLY A 60 -12.41 0.06 6.54
C GLY A 60 -11.18 0.14 5.62
N PHE A 61 -10.82 1.33 5.15
CA PHE A 61 -9.60 1.59 4.36
C PHE A 61 -9.13 3.03 4.56
N THR A 62 -7.91 3.34 4.13
CA THR A 62 -7.36 4.72 4.10
C THR A 62 -6.80 4.99 2.71
N GLU A 63 -7.06 6.18 2.20
CA GLU A 63 -6.53 6.62 0.91
C GLU A 63 -5.42 7.63 1.13
N ILE A 64 -4.36 7.51 0.34
CA ILE A 64 -3.27 8.48 0.32
C ILE A 64 -2.80 8.68 -1.12
N ASP A 65 -2.27 9.87 -1.38
CA ASP A 65 -1.59 10.18 -2.64
C ASP A 65 -0.10 9.85 -2.48
N VAL A 66 0.48 9.21 -3.48
CA VAL A 66 1.88 8.81 -3.54
C VAL A 66 2.53 9.56 -4.69
N GLU A 67 3.67 10.19 -4.41
CA GLU A 67 4.51 10.79 -5.44
C GLU A 67 5.30 9.71 -6.19
N GLY A 68 5.11 9.61 -7.50
CA GLY A 68 5.75 8.59 -8.34
C GLY A 68 4.94 7.30 -8.55
N ASP A 69 5.31 6.55 -9.61
CA ASP A 69 4.50 5.45 -10.18
C ASP A 69 5.12 4.07 -9.95
N THR A 70 6.14 3.94 -9.09
CA THR A 70 6.86 2.68 -8.88
C THR A 70 6.43 1.96 -7.61
N LEU A 71 6.70 0.66 -7.54
CA LEU A 71 6.53 -0.12 -6.32
C LEU A 71 7.35 0.45 -5.16
N ARG A 72 8.57 0.95 -5.42
CA ARG A 72 9.39 1.66 -4.43
C ARG A 72 8.66 2.86 -3.84
N ALA A 73 8.12 3.73 -4.69
CA ALA A 73 7.39 4.92 -4.25
C ALA A 73 6.21 4.54 -3.36
N LEU A 74 5.43 3.53 -3.78
CA LEU A 74 4.33 2.98 -2.98
C LEU A 74 4.80 2.52 -1.59
N LEU A 75 5.80 1.64 -1.54
CA LEU A 75 6.27 1.04 -0.29
C LEU A 75 6.88 2.08 0.66
N ALA A 76 7.60 3.06 0.12
CA ALA A 76 8.14 4.17 0.91
C ALA A 76 7.04 5.01 1.56
N GLU A 77 6.02 5.38 0.79
CA GLU A 77 4.92 6.21 1.31
C GLU A 77 4.03 5.45 2.30
N VAL A 78 3.73 4.18 2.03
CA VAL A 78 3.02 3.32 3.00
C VAL A 78 3.85 3.18 4.29
N GLY A 79 5.17 2.95 4.19
CA GLY A 79 6.09 2.93 5.33
C GLY A 79 6.02 4.21 6.17
N ALA A 80 6.12 5.36 5.52
CA ALA A 80 6.02 6.66 6.18
C ALA A 80 4.66 6.85 6.87
N ARG A 81 3.57 6.45 6.21
CA ARG A 81 2.20 6.55 6.75
C ARG A 81 1.99 5.66 7.98
N TYR A 82 2.57 4.46 8.00
CA TYR A 82 2.55 3.56 9.15
C TYR A 82 3.37 4.09 10.32
N LYS A 83 4.56 4.62 10.04
CA LYS A 83 5.43 5.26 11.05
C LYS A 83 4.73 6.42 11.77
N GLN A 84 3.97 7.25 11.04
CA GLN A 84 3.14 8.32 11.63
C GLN A 84 2.07 7.79 12.61
N ALA A 85 1.65 6.54 12.45
CA ALA A 85 0.69 5.89 13.32
C ALA A 85 1.35 5.05 14.43
N ASN A 86 2.67 5.19 14.63
CA ASN A 86 3.48 4.42 15.57
C ASN A 86 3.38 2.90 15.35
N VAL A 87 3.25 2.46 14.10
CA VAL A 87 3.33 1.05 13.72
C VAL A 87 4.69 0.79 13.09
N ASP A 88 5.37 -0.25 13.55
CA ASP A 88 6.66 -0.68 13.02
C ASP A 88 6.44 -1.40 11.68
N PHE A 89 6.58 -0.65 10.59
CA PHE A 89 6.46 -1.14 9.23
C PHE A 89 7.44 -0.39 8.34
N GLU A 90 8.54 -1.06 7.99
CA GLU A 90 9.62 -0.49 7.18
C GLU A 90 10.00 -1.48 6.08
N PRO A 91 9.24 -1.53 4.97
CA PRO A 91 9.40 -2.55 3.93
C PRO A 91 10.68 -2.41 3.11
N ILE A 92 11.29 -1.22 3.07
CA ILE A 92 12.55 -0.96 2.35
C ILE A 92 13.68 -0.84 3.36
N CYS A 93 14.75 -1.60 3.17
CA CYS A 93 15.98 -1.48 3.95
C CYS A 93 16.70 -0.17 3.59
N PRO A 94 17.00 0.71 4.56
CA PRO A 94 17.68 1.97 4.27
C PRO A 94 19.15 1.80 3.82
N ILE A 95 19.77 0.65 4.12
CA ILE A 95 21.17 0.37 3.79
C ILE A 95 21.29 -0.15 2.35
N THR A 96 20.49 -1.16 1.99
CA THR A 96 20.56 -1.80 0.67
C THR A 96 19.68 -1.10 -0.36
N ASN A 97 18.75 -0.24 0.09
CA ASN A 97 17.69 0.35 -0.73
C ASN A 97 16.89 -0.73 -1.49
N ASP A 98 16.72 -1.89 -0.85
CA ASP A 98 15.98 -3.04 -1.37
C ASP A 98 14.89 -3.48 -0.38
N LEU A 99 13.99 -4.36 -0.80
CA LEU A 99 12.95 -4.91 0.05
C LEU A 99 13.58 -5.67 1.23
N LYS A 100 13.11 -5.43 2.46
CA LYS A 100 13.55 -6.23 3.61
C LYS A 100 13.06 -7.67 3.47
N PHE A 101 13.89 -8.63 3.86
CA PHE A 101 13.58 -10.06 3.82
C PHE A 101 12.35 -10.44 4.65
N ASP A 102 12.00 -9.61 5.64
CA ASP A 102 10.84 -9.80 6.51
C ASP A 102 9.50 -9.59 5.77
N TYR A 103 9.53 -9.18 4.49
CA TYR A 103 8.32 -8.95 3.71
C TYR A 103 8.33 -9.67 2.37
N ASP A 104 7.20 -10.30 2.06
CA ASP A 104 6.86 -10.72 0.71
C ASP A 104 5.93 -9.68 0.06
N VAL A 105 6.28 -9.23 -1.15
CA VAL A 105 5.45 -8.28 -1.90
C VAL A 105 5.00 -8.91 -3.21
N PHE A 106 3.68 -8.87 -3.44
CA PHE A 106 3.07 -9.36 -4.66
C PHE A 106 2.37 -8.22 -5.40
N VAL A 107 2.54 -8.14 -6.72
CA VAL A 107 1.72 -7.26 -7.59
C VAL A 107 0.91 -8.14 -8.52
N ASN A 108 -0.42 -8.02 -8.47
CA ASN A 108 -1.37 -8.84 -9.23
C ASN A 108 -1.08 -10.35 -9.11
N GLY A 109 -0.68 -10.79 -7.91
CA GLY A 109 -0.41 -12.20 -7.59
C GLY A 109 0.98 -12.72 -7.97
N LYS A 110 1.85 -11.92 -8.58
CA LYS A 110 3.25 -12.30 -8.85
C LYS A 110 4.13 -11.83 -7.69
N ASN A 111 5.03 -12.67 -7.16
CA ASN A 111 6.00 -12.27 -6.11
C ASN A 111 7.13 -11.41 -6.72
N TYR A 112 7.38 -10.22 -6.16
CA TYR A 112 8.37 -9.26 -6.63
C TYR A 112 9.68 -9.28 -5.84
N VAL A 113 9.77 -10.01 -4.72
CA VAL A 113 11.02 -10.24 -3.97
C VAL A 113 12.06 -10.96 -4.85
N LEU A 114 11.58 -11.78 -5.80
CA LEU A 114 12.43 -12.62 -6.66
C LEU A 114 12.80 -11.98 -8.00
N LEU A 115 12.36 -10.75 -8.28
CA LEU A 115 12.56 -10.10 -9.58
C LEU A 115 13.71 -9.09 -9.53
N THR A 116 14.66 -9.20 -10.46
CA THR A 116 15.66 -8.16 -10.69
C THR A 116 14.95 -6.84 -11.03
N HIS A 117 15.25 -5.78 -10.26
CA HIS A 117 14.57 -4.47 -10.35
C HIS A 117 13.08 -4.48 -9.99
N GLY A 118 12.60 -5.43 -9.18
CA GLY A 118 11.20 -5.52 -8.77
C GLY A 118 10.64 -4.23 -8.16
N LEU A 119 11.45 -3.49 -7.40
CA LEU A 119 11.07 -2.20 -6.81
C LEU A 119 10.87 -1.06 -7.83
N GLU A 120 11.51 -1.14 -9.00
CA GLU A 120 11.36 -0.15 -10.07
C GLU A 120 10.17 -0.47 -11.00
N ALA A 121 9.42 -1.53 -10.71
CA ALA A 121 8.23 -1.87 -11.47
C ALA A 121 7.20 -0.74 -11.38
N LYS A 122 6.78 -0.24 -12.56
CA LYS A 122 5.72 0.75 -12.68
C LYS A 122 4.36 0.13 -12.40
N LEU A 123 3.61 0.75 -11.50
CA LEU A 123 2.24 0.41 -11.15
C LEU A 123 1.26 1.18 -12.02
N ARG A 124 0.09 0.59 -12.23
CA ARG A 124 -0.99 1.12 -13.06
C ARG A 124 -2.31 1.09 -12.32
N GLY A 125 -3.25 1.90 -12.77
CA GLY A 125 -4.59 1.89 -12.19
C GLY A 125 -5.26 0.53 -12.33
N GLY A 126 -5.79 0.04 -11.20
CA GLY A 126 -6.34 -1.30 -11.06
C GLY A 126 -5.36 -2.33 -10.50
N ASP A 127 -4.07 -2.01 -10.37
CA ASP A 127 -3.11 -2.94 -9.77
C ASP A 127 -3.42 -3.18 -8.29
N GLU A 128 -3.27 -4.43 -7.88
CA GLU A 128 -3.33 -4.85 -6.49
C GLU A 128 -1.93 -5.21 -6.01
N VAL A 129 -1.48 -4.53 -4.96
CA VAL A 129 -0.27 -4.87 -4.22
C VAL A 129 -0.65 -5.55 -2.91
N LYS A 130 -0.06 -6.71 -2.64
CA LYS A 130 -0.19 -7.44 -1.38
C LYS A 130 1.17 -7.48 -0.69
N ILE A 131 1.19 -7.14 0.59
CA ILE A 131 2.40 -7.17 1.41
C ILE A 131 2.13 -8.11 2.58
N LEU A 132 2.92 -9.17 2.69
CA LEU A 132 2.88 -10.09 3.82
C LEU A 132 4.12 -9.83 4.67
N ALA A 133 3.94 -9.78 5.99
CA ALA A 133 5.07 -9.79 6.91
C ALA A 133 5.33 -11.25 7.30
N ASP A 134 6.52 -11.76 7.01
CA ASP A 134 6.95 -13.04 7.52
C ASP A 134 7.10 -12.92 9.04
N THR A 135 6.43 -13.78 9.79
CA THR A 135 6.52 -13.77 11.27
C THR A 135 7.81 -14.43 11.77
N VAL A 136 8.72 -14.87 10.88
CA VAL A 136 9.96 -15.54 11.28
C VAL A 136 11.17 -15.09 10.44
N GLY A 137 11.76 -13.95 10.82
CA GLY A 137 13.09 -13.57 10.35
C GLY A 137 13.64 -12.40 11.17
N HIS A 138 14.63 -12.66 12.02
CA HIS A 138 15.47 -11.59 12.54
C HIS A 138 16.51 -11.26 11.47
N CYS A 139 16.74 -9.96 11.22
CA CYS A 139 17.89 -9.47 10.45
C CYS A 139 19.22 -10.10 10.91
#